data_AF-A0A0D2X4P3-F1
#
_entry.id   AF-A0A0D2X4P3-F1
#
_cell.length_a   1.000
_cell.length_b   1.000
_cell.length_c   1.000
_cell.angle_alpha   90.00
_cell.angle_beta   90.00
_cell.angle_gamma   90.00
#
_symmetry.space_group_name_H-M   'P 1'
#
loop_
_entity.id
_entity.type
_entity.pdbx_description
1 polymer ?
#
loop_
_entity_poly.entity_id
_entity_poly.type
_entity_poly.pdbx_seq_one_letter_code
_entity_poly.pdbx_strand_id
1 'polypeptide(L)'
;MHFLQSVTAAALRFPARPVGVSAMLYRRMGSTAASTAASIEPYSPGRLAKQVAARHPTKHTLFVAKTVAEMRQARHELRQVQFQQQQQEGGSSPPATSHTTEVGFVPTMGCLHQGHLSLMRQAKKDSRAVVASIFVNPSQFAANEDFDKYPRQDKDDLAMCAKEGVDLVFLPEVAEMYHGSTGTDAFGKVGTFVEVRGKSQLLEGSVRPHFFLGVATVVSKLFNIVQPTTAFFGQKDVQQCVILRQMVHDLFMPLNIRVCPTVREKDGLAMSSRNVYLSPEERAIAPIMYRGMQAALNEHYLKRGERSAAALREVVRQVIATEPSVTIQYISIADGNSLQEVDTIDDKNGAILSGAIKVGKTRLIDNILLDFKM
;
A
#
# COMPACT_ATOMS: atom_id res chain seq x y z
N MET A 1 65.47 18.62 -22.36
CA MET A 1 66.30 18.28 -21.18
C MET A 1 65.47 17.42 -20.24
N HIS A 2 65.98 16.24 -19.93
CA HIS A 2 65.38 15.15 -19.15
C HIS A 2 65.10 15.51 -17.69
N PHE A 3 64.06 14.90 -17.10
CA PHE A 3 64.09 13.96 -15.95
C PHE A 3 62.61 13.64 -15.54
N LEU A 4 62.05 12.47 -15.87
CA LEU A 4 62.05 11.20 -15.10
C LEU A 4 61.61 11.34 -13.63
N GLN A 5 60.38 10.90 -13.30
CA GLN A 5 60.16 9.62 -12.60
C GLN A 5 58.67 9.31 -12.36
N SER A 6 58.29 8.11 -12.78
CA SER A 6 57.04 7.40 -12.56
C SER A 6 56.92 6.87 -11.13
N VAL A 7 55.76 7.01 -10.51
CA VAL A 7 55.39 6.28 -9.28
C VAL A 7 54.35 5.22 -9.62
N THR A 8 54.73 4.00 -9.29
CA THR A 8 54.07 2.71 -9.50
C THR A 8 52.83 2.54 -8.61
N ALA A 9 51.75 2.04 -9.21
CA ALA A 9 50.55 1.60 -8.52
C ALA A 9 50.80 0.25 -7.81
N ALA A 10 50.66 0.23 -6.48
CA ALA A 10 50.68 -0.98 -5.69
C ALA A 10 49.27 -1.62 -5.69
N ALA A 11 49.18 -2.79 -6.33
CA ALA A 11 48.01 -3.65 -6.30
C ALA A 11 47.92 -4.39 -4.95
N LEU A 12 46.87 -4.13 -4.18
CA LEU A 12 46.46 -4.98 -3.07
C LEU A 12 45.31 -5.88 -3.54
N ARG A 13 45.66 -7.14 -3.83
CA ARG A 13 44.73 -8.24 -4.05
C ARG A 13 44.16 -8.69 -2.71
N PHE A 14 42.84 -8.66 -2.55
CA PHE A 14 42.13 -9.43 -1.52
C PHE A 14 41.33 -10.55 -2.21
N PRO A 15 41.32 -11.78 -1.66
CA PRO A 15 40.74 -12.94 -2.32
C PRO A 15 39.21 -12.90 -2.27
N ALA A 16 38.59 -13.18 -3.42
CA ALA A 16 37.17 -13.47 -3.54
C ALA A 16 36.84 -14.73 -2.73
N ARG A 17 35.96 -14.61 -1.73
CA ARG A 17 35.24 -15.74 -1.14
C ARG A 17 33.81 -15.76 -1.70
N PRO A 18 33.28 -16.91 -2.10
CA PRO A 18 31.95 -17.00 -2.67
C PRO A 18 30.92 -16.84 -1.55
N VAL A 19 30.12 -15.79 -1.62
CA VAL A 19 28.94 -15.63 -0.77
C VAL A 19 27.82 -16.47 -1.37
N GLY A 20 27.70 -17.72 -0.94
CA GLY A 20 26.49 -18.51 -1.13
C GLY A 20 25.40 -17.97 -0.22
N VAL A 21 24.65 -16.97 -0.67
CA VAL A 21 23.44 -16.52 0.04
C VAL A 21 22.32 -17.53 -0.23
N SER A 22 21.86 -18.16 0.84
CA SER A 22 20.72 -19.06 0.85
C SER A 22 19.43 -18.28 0.53
N ALA A 23 19.04 -18.25 -0.75
CA ALA A 23 17.75 -17.78 -1.24
C ALA A 23 16.63 -18.82 -1.00
N MET A 24 16.52 -19.34 0.23
CA MET A 24 15.66 -20.49 0.52
C MET A 24 14.92 -20.31 1.84
N LEU A 25 13.92 -19.41 1.90
CA LEU A 25 12.92 -19.41 2.99
C LEU A 25 11.52 -18.90 2.61
N TYR A 26 11.18 -18.81 1.32
CA TYR A 26 9.78 -18.67 0.86
C TYR A 26 9.39 -19.83 -0.06
N ARG A 27 9.34 -21.05 0.48
CA ARG A 27 8.70 -22.18 -0.22
C ARG A 27 8.04 -23.15 0.76
N ARG A 28 6.78 -23.45 0.47
CA ARG A 28 5.90 -24.50 1.00
C ARG A 28 5.22 -24.26 2.36
N MET A 29 3.95 -23.86 2.27
CA MET A 29 2.87 -24.69 2.84
C MET A 29 1.83 -24.91 1.73
N GLY A 30 1.47 -26.16 1.53
CA GLY A 30 0.70 -26.63 0.39
C GLY A 30 -0.80 -26.38 0.52
N SER A 31 -1.42 -26.14 -0.62
CA SER A 31 -2.81 -26.46 -0.91
C SER A 31 -2.84 -27.08 -2.30
N THR A 32 -3.14 -28.36 -2.36
CA THR A 32 -3.34 -29.12 -3.60
C THR A 32 -4.70 -28.77 -4.18
N ALA A 33 -4.73 -27.78 -5.07
CA ALA A 33 -5.70 -27.69 -6.14
C ALA A 33 -4.89 -27.45 -7.43
N ALA A 34 -5.16 -28.22 -8.48
CA ALA A 34 -4.50 -28.05 -9.77
C ALA A 34 -4.80 -26.64 -10.30
N SER A 35 -3.89 -25.70 -10.06
CA SER A 35 -3.94 -24.34 -10.59
C SER A 35 -3.72 -24.43 -12.08
N THR A 36 -4.76 -24.20 -12.89
CA THR A 36 -4.55 -23.76 -14.26
C THR A 36 -3.68 -22.52 -14.20
N ALA A 37 -2.54 -22.51 -14.90
CA ALA A 37 -1.63 -21.37 -14.90
C ALA A 37 -2.37 -20.18 -15.53
N ALA A 38 -2.57 -19.10 -14.76
CA ALA A 38 -3.12 -17.87 -15.29
C ALA A 38 -2.16 -17.31 -16.36
N SER A 39 -2.66 -16.99 -17.54
CA SER A 39 -1.88 -16.33 -18.59
C SER A 39 -1.69 -14.85 -18.25
N ILE A 40 -0.53 -14.29 -18.58
CA ILE A 40 -0.26 -12.84 -18.45
C ILE A 40 -0.02 -12.30 -19.85
N GLU A 41 -0.78 -11.29 -20.23
CA GLU A 41 -0.75 -10.76 -21.59
C GLU A 41 -0.75 -9.23 -21.61
N PRO A 42 -0.12 -8.59 -22.60
CA PRO A 42 -0.35 -7.18 -22.87
C PRO A 42 -1.84 -6.92 -23.09
N TYR A 43 -2.32 -5.77 -22.61
CA TYR A 43 -3.68 -5.36 -22.88
C TYR A 43 -3.91 -5.23 -24.39
N SER A 44 -5.01 -5.79 -24.86
CA SER A 44 -5.47 -5.67 -26.24
C SER A 44 -6.99 -5.48 -26.26
N PRO A 45 -7.51 -4.56 -27.09
CA PRO A 45 -8.93 -4.24 -27.08
C PRO A 45 -9.84 -5.44 -27.33
N GLY A 46 -10.95 -5.50 -26.59
CA GLY A 46 -12.03 -6.48 -26.73
C GLY A 46 -11.79 -7.83 -26.05
N ARG A 47 -10.57 -8.15 -25.62
CA ARG A 47 -10.28 -9.41 -24.90
C ARG A 47 -10.63 -9.32 -23.41
N LEU A 48 -10.35 -8.18 -22.78
CA LEU A 48 -10.69 -7.94 -21.38
C LEU A 48 -12.19 -8.03 -21.16
N ALA A 49 -12.98 -7.34 -21.99
CA ALA A 49 -14.44 -7.36 -21.93
C ALA A 49 -15.01 -8.79 -21.98
N LYS A 50 -14.53 -9.61 -22.94
CA LYS A 50 -14.99 -10.99 -23.12
C LYS A 50 -14.70 -11.85 -21.89
N GLN A 51 -13.51 -11.71 -21.28
CA GLN A 51 -13.16 -12.48 -20.08
C GLN A 51 -14.03 -12.09 -18.88
N VAL A 52 -14.14 -10.78 -18.61
CA VAL A 52 -14.91 -10.26 -17.48
C VAL A 52 -16.39 -10.62 -17.61
N ALA A 53 -16.94 -10.57 -18.83
CA ALA A 53 -18.31 -10.98 -19.10
C ALA A 53 -18.55 -12.48 -18.85
N ALA A 54 -17.58 -13.33 -19.18
CA ALA A 54 -17.74 -14.78 -19.12
C ALA A 54 -17.63 -15.38 -17.69
N ARG A 55 -17.08 -14.63 -16.72
CA ARG A 55 -16.91 -15.05 -15.30
C ARG A 55 -16.28 -16.45 -15.12
N HIS A 56 -15.50 -16.95 -16.07
CA HIS A 56 -15.01 -18.33 -16.03
C HIS A 56 -13.90 -18.53 -14.98
N PRO A 57 -14.08 -19.43 -13.99
CA PRO A 57 -13.08 -19.67 -12.95
C PRO A 57 -11.88 -20.52 -13.42
N THR A 58 -11.92 -21.12 -14.62
CA THR A 58 -10.93 -22.13 -15.04
C THR A 58 -9.83 -21.60 -15.97
N LYS A 59 -10.06 -20.49 -16.67
CA LYS A 59 -9.05 -19.81 -17.52
C LYS A 59 -9.10 -18.30 -17.28
N HIS A 60 -8.22 -17.83 -16.40
CA HIS A 60 -8.06 -16.42 -16.07
C HIS A 60 -6.81 -15.86 -16.78
N THR A 61 -6.96 -14.78 -17.53
CA THR A 61 -5.84 -14.01 -18.10
C THR A 61 -5.70 -12.70 -17.34
N LEU A 62 -4.51 -12.41 -16.83
CA LEU A 62 -4.17 -11.07 -16.37
C LEU A 62 -3.76 -10.23 -17.58
N PHE A 63 -4.44 -9.12 -17.82
CA PHE A 63 -4.03 -8.14 -18.81
C PHE A 63 -3.12 -7.06 -18.18
N VAL A 64 -2.18 -6.53 -18.96
CA VAL A 64 -1.26 -5.48 -18.52
C VAL A 64 -1.36 -4.26 -19.44
N ALA A 65 -1.85 -3.15 -18.89
CA ALA A 65 -1.83 -1.84 -19.55
C ALA A 65 -0.62 -1.04 -19.06
N LYS A 66 0.18 -0.52 -19.97
CA LYS A 66 1.38 0.30 -19.68
C LYS A 66 1.15 1.79 -19.91
N THR A 67 0.16 2.16 -20.72
CA THR A 67 -0.15 3.57 -21.00
C THR A 67 -1.51 3.98 -20.42
N VAL A 68 -1.67 5.28 -20.16
CA VAL A 68 -2.95 5.89 -19.79
C VAL A 68 -3.98 5.68 -20.89
N ALA A 69 -3.56 5.70 -22.16
CA ALA A 69 -4.44 5.43 -23.30
C ALA A 69 -5.00 3.99 -23.24
N GLU A 70 -4.15 2.98 -23.04
CA GLU A 70 -4.57 1.59 -22.87
C GLU A 70 -5.50 1.42 -21.67
N MET A 71 -5.16 2.02 -20.53
CA MET A 71 -5.98 1.93 -19.32
C MET A 71 -7.35 2.60 -19.49
N ARG A 72 -7.42 3.74 -20.19
CA ARG A 72 -8.69 4.42 -20.52
C ARG A 72 -9.55 3.61 -21.49
N GLN A 73 -8.94 2.92 -22.46
CA GLN A 73 -9.63 2.02 -23.36
C GLN A 73 -10.19 0.81 -22.59
N ALA A 74 -9.38 0.21 -21.72
CA ALA A 74 -9.78 -0.90 -20.86
C ALA A 74 -10.96 -0.51 -19.94
N ARG A 75 -10.90 0.68 -19.34
CA ARG A 75 -12.00 1.26 -18.55
C ARG A 75 -13.30 1.35 -19.37
N HIS A 76 -13.21 1.81 -20.63
CA HIS A 76 -14.39 1.91 -21.49
C HIS A 76 -15.02 0.54 -21.75
N GLU A 77 -14.18 -0.47 -22.00
CA GLU A 77 -14.63 -1.86 -22.16
C GLU A 77 -15.34 -2.41 -20.92
N LEU A 78 -14.76 -2.22 -19.73
CA LEU A 78 -15.35 -2.68 -18.47
C LEU A 78 -16.75 -2.06 -18.24
N ARG A 79 -16.92 -0.77 -18.57
CA ARG A 79 -18.22 -0.09 -18.51
C ARG A 79 -19.23 -0.61 -19.53
N GLN A 80 -18.79 -0.96 -20.75
CA GLN A 80 -19.69 -1.52 -21.75
C GLN A 80 -20.23 -2.90 -21.31
N VAL A 81 -19.37 -3.76 -20.75
CA VAL A 81 -19.77 -5.07 -20.21
C VAL A 81 -20.83 -4.89 -19.12
N GLN A 82 -20.61 -3.95 -18.21
CA GLN A 82 -21.54 -3.62 -17.14
C GLN A 82 -22.90 -3.17 -17.70
N PHE A 83 -22.92 -2.23 -18.64
CA PHE A 83 -24.14 -1.71 -19.25
C PHE A 83 -24.95 -2.81 -19.96
N GLN A 84 -24.28 -3.68 -20.71
CA GLN A 84 -24.92 -4.82 -21.38
C GLN A 84 -25.53 -5.82 -20.41
N GLN A 85 -24.86 -6.11 -19.29
CA GLN A 85 -25.38 -7.00 -18.25
C GLN A 85 -26.62 -6.42 -17.56
N GLN A 86 -26.59 -5.12 -17.23
CA GLN A 86 -27.74 -4.44 -16.61
C GLN A 86 -28.98 -4.46 -17.52
N GLN A 87 -28.81 -4.36 -18.84
CA GLN A 87 -29.92 -4.48 -19.80
C GLN A 87 -30.48 -5.90 -19.88
N GLN A 88 -29.62 -6.93 -19.81
CA GLN A 88 -30.03 -8.34 -19.85
C GLN A 88 -30.73 -8.79 -18.56
N GLU A 89 -30.36 -8.22 -17.41
CA GLU A 89 -30.98 -8.50 -16.10
C GLU A 89 -32.37 -7.82 -15.91
N GLY A 90 -32.94 -7.21 -16.95
CA GLY A 90 -34.39 -6.91 -17.01
C GLY A 90 -34.83 -5.55 -16.50
N GLY A 91 -33.99 -4.51 -16.56
CA GLY A 91 -34.41 -3.10 -16.37
C GLY A 91 -34.91 -2.73 -14.96
N SER A 92 -35.11 -3.69 -14.06
CA SER A 92 -35.21 -3.42 -12.63
C SER A 92 -33.84 -2.95 -12.18
N SER A 93 -33.75 -1.71 -11.68
CA SER A 93 -32.57 -1.27 -10.94
C SER A 93 -32.19 -2.38 -9.96
N PRO A 94 -30.90 -2.79 -9.89
CA PRO A 94 -30.48 -3.74 -8.88
C PRO A 94 -31.02 -3.23 -7.54
N PRO A 95 -31.58 -4.10 -6.67
CA PRO A 95 -32.04 -3.64 -5.37
C PRO A 95 -30.88 -2.87 -4.73
N ALA A 96 -31.16 -1.77 -4.03
CA ALA A 96 -30.13 -0.92 -3.40
C ALA A 96 -29.17 -1.68 -2.45
N THR A 97 -29.42 -2.96 -2.23
CA THR A 97 -28.68 -3.95 -1.46
C THR A 97 -27.74 -4.86 -2.29
N SER A 98 -27.69 -4.73 -3.62
CA SER A 98 -26.67 -5.37 -4.47
C SER A 98 -25.35 -4.61 -4.30
N HIS A 99 -24.63 -4.92 -3.22
CA HIS A 99 -23.36 -4.30 -2.81
C HIS A 99 -22.15 -4.64 -3.69
N THR A 100 -22.34 -5.28 -4.85
CA THR A 100 -21.23 -5.65 -5.73
C THR A 100 -20.68 -4.41 -6.43
N THR A 101 -19.45 -4.05 -6.06
CA THR A 101 -18.62 -3.06 -6.73
C THR A 101 -18.44 -3.44 -8.21
N GLU A 102 -18.44 -2.48 -9.12
CA GLU A 102 -18.28 -2.76 -10.54
C GLU A 102 -16.81 -2.94 -10.89
N VAL A 103 -16.01 -1.93 -10.54
CA VAL A 103 -14.56 -1.95 -10.68
C VAL A 103 -13.94 -1.72 -9.31
N GLY A 104 -13.34 -2.78 -8.76
CA GLY A 104 -12.53 -2.71 -7.56
C GLY A 104 -11.09 -2.37 -7.92
N PHE A 105 -10.51 -1.37 -7.26
CA PHE A 105 -9.16 -0.90 -7.55
C PHE A 105 -8.20 -1.04 -6.37
N VAL A 106 -7.04 -1.64 -6.60
CA VAL A 106 -5.97 -1.81 -5.59
C VAL A 106 -4.70 -1.07 -6.05
N PRO A 107 -4.49 0.20 -5.64
CA PRO A 107 -3.26 0.91 -5.96
C PRO A 107 -2.10 0.41 -5.11
N THR A 108 -0.97 0.08 -5.74
CA THR A 108 0.25 -0.38 -5.07
C THR A 108 1.51 0.23 -5.67
N MET A 109 2.62 0.12 -4.94
CA MET A 109 3.96 0.43 -5.45
C MET A 109 4.74 -0.83 -5.90
N GLY A 110 4.09 -1.99 -6.01
CA GLY A 110 4.79 -3.27 -6.23
C GLY A 110 5.51 -3.80 -5.00
N CYS A 111 6.40 -4.78 -5.22
CA CYS A 111 6.97 -5.64 -4.17
C CYS A 111 5.86 -6.23 -3.30
N LEU A 112 4.98 -6.99 -3.95
CA LEU A 112 3.75 -7.48 -3.36
C LEU A 112 4.02 -8.51 -2.25
N HIS A 113 3.13 -8.52 -1.26
CA HIS A 113 3.17 -9.40 -0.09
C HIS A 113 1.75 -9.72 0.35
N GLN A 114 1.55 -10.61 1.34
CA GLN A 114 0.20 -11.09 1.71
C GLN A 114 -0.77 -9.96 2.13
N GLY A 115 -0.25 -8.84 2.66
CA GLY A 115 -1.00 -7.59 2.81
C GLY A 115 -1.67 -7.13 1.51
N HIS A 116 -0.90 -6.90 0.45
CA HIS A 116 -1.43 -6.54 -0.87
C HIS A 116 -2.38 -7.60 -1.44
N LEU A 117 -2.01 -8.88 -1.34
CA LEU A 117 -2.86 -9.98 -1.83
C LEU A 117 -4.18 -10.07 -1.07
N SER A 118 -4.22 -9.68 0.20
CA SER A 118 -5.49 -9.61 0.95
C SER A 118 -6.42 -8.52 0.41
N LEU A 119 -5.88 -7.39 -0.06
CA LEU A 119 -6.66 -6.34 -0.73
C LEU A 119 -7.22 -6.85 -2.05
N MET A 120 -6.42 -7.56 -2.84
CA MET A 120 -6.84 -8.15 -4.12
C MET A 120 -7.93 -9.21 -3.92
N ARG A 121 -7.79 -10.08 -2.91
CA ARG A 121 -8.83 -11.05 -2.53
C ARG A 121 -10.12 -10.37 -2.09
N GLN A 122 -10.03 -9.30 -1.30
CA GLN A 122 -11.21 -8.55 -0.89
C GLN A 122 -11.87 -7.87 -2.10
N ALA A 123 -11.08 -7.23 -2.97
CA ALA A 123 -11.57 -6.64 -4.21
C ALA A 123 -12.26 -7.69 -5.11
N LYS A 124 -11.72 -8.90 -5.23
CA LYS A 124 -12.30 -9.98 -6.03
C LYS A 124 -13.62 -10.49 -5.48
N LYS A 125 -13.78 -10.51 -4.15
CA LYS A 125 -15.06 -10.85 -3.50
C LYS A 125 -16.12 -9.78 -3.73
N ASP A 126 -15.70 -8.52 -3.63
CA ASP A 126 -16.62 -7.40 -3.60
C ASP A 126 -16.90 -6.83 -4.99
N SER A 127 -16.12 -7.19 -6.02
CA SER A 127 -16.14 -6.52 -7.33
C SER A 127 -16.35 -7.44 -8.52
N ARG A 128 -17.03 -6.94 -9.57
CA ARG A 128 -17.16 -7.64 -10.86
C ARG A 128 -15.83 -7.73 -11.61
N ALA A 129 -15.08 -6.63 -11.66
CA ALA A 129 -13.73 -6.56 -12.21
C ALA A 129 -12.74 -6.01 -11.18
N VAL A 130 -11.53 -6.55 -11.16
CA VAL A 130 -10.45 -6.10 -10.29
C VAL A 130 -9.32 -5.51 -11.12
N VAL A 131 -9.00 -4.26 -10.84
CA VAL A 131 -7.85 -3.55 -11.39
C VAL A 131 -6.82 -3.35 -10.27
N ALA A 132 -5.55 -3.56 -10.55
CA ALA A 132 -4.46 -3.14 -9.67
C ALA A 132 -3.55 -2.16 -10.39
N SER A 133 -2.84 -1.30 -9.66
CA SER A 133 -1.70 -0.56 -10.22
C SER A 133 -0.41 -0.97 -9.52
N ILE A 134 0.67 -1.02 -10.28
CA ILE A 134 2.03 -1.16 -9.76
C ILE A 134 2.81 0.07 -10.24
N PHE A 135 3.05 1.01 -9.34
CA PHE A 135 3.75 2.24 -9.67
C PHE A 135 4.51 2.78 -8.47
N VAL A 136 5.84 2.74 -8.51
CA VAL A 136 6.70 3.38 -7.51
C VAL A 136 6.69 4.88 -7.78
N ASN A 137 5.81 5.58 -7.06
CA ASN A 137 5.61 7.00 -7.25
C ASN A 137 6.82 7.82 -6.73
N PRO A 138 7.58 8.54 -7.58
CA PRO A 138 8.68 9.39 -7.09
C PRO A 138 8.22 10.55 -6.21
N SER A 139 6.99 11.06 -6.37
CA SER A 139 6.54 12.28 -5.68
C SER A 139 6.34 12.15 -4.18
N GLN A 140 6.32 10.93 -3.67
CA GLN A 140 6.16 10.63 -2.25
C GLN A 140 7.49 10.20 -1.59
N PHE A 141 8.62 10.41 -2.27
CA PHE A 141 9.95 10.19 -1.72
C PHE A 141 10.73 11.51 -1.66
N ALA A 142 11.40 11.77 -0.54
CA ALA A 142 12.38 12.84 -0.44
C ALA A 142 13.71 12.41 -1.07
N ALA A 143 14.57 13.39 -1.38
CA ALA A 143 15.88 13.16 -1.99
C ALA A 143 16.79 12.19 -1.19
N ASN A 144 16.58 12.08 0.12
CA ASN A 144 17.31 11.20 1.02
C ASN A 144 16.53 9.92 1.41
N GLU A 145 15.36 9.69 0.83
CA GLU A 145 14.57 8.47 1.04
C GLU A 145 14.96 7.37 0.04
N ASP A 146 14.31 6.23 0.16
CA ASP A 146 14.71 4.96 -0.45
C ASP A 146 14.22 4.77 -1.90
N PHE A 147 13.96 5.82 -2.67
CA PHE A 147 13.38 5.69 -4.03
C PHE A 147 14.23 4.79 -4.96
N ASP A 148 15.53 5.05 -5.05
CA ASP A 148 16.46 4.28 -5.91
C ASP A 148 16.67 2.84 -5.40
N LYS A 149 16.40 2.61 -4.12
CA LYS A 149 16.58 1.31 -3.45
C LYS A 149 15.26 0.56 -3.24
N TYR A 150 14.15 1.13 -3.70
CA TYR A 150 12.84 0.53 -3.52
C TYR A 150 12.76 -0.75 -4.37
N PRO A 151 12.37 -1.90 -3.79
CA PRO A 151 12.37 -3.17 -4.52
C PRO A 151 11.37 -3.14 -5.69
N ARG A 152 11.82 -3.59 -6.86
CA ARG A 152 11.02 -3.71 -8.10
C ARG A 152 11.12 -5.13 -8.63
N GLN A 153 9.99 -5.82 -8.76
CA GLN A 153 9.95 -7.24 -9.11
C GLN A 153 8.73 -7.57 -9.98
N ASP A 154 8.50 -6.78 -11.04
CA ASP A 154 7.28 -6.79 -11.85
C ASP A 154 6.83 -8.20 -12.30
N LYS A 155 7.77 -9.08 -12.67
CA LYS A 155 7.42 -10.46 -13.07
C LYS A 155 6.74 -11.25 -11.95
N ASP A 156 7.30 -11.18 -10.74
CA ASP A 156 6.76 -11.88 -9.58
C ASP A 156 5.45 -11.24 -9.12
N ASP A 157 5.39 -9.91 -9.12
CA ASP A 157 4.20 -9.16 -8.74
C ASP A 157 3.03 -9.46 -9.70
N LEU A 158 3.26 -9.49 -11.02
CA LEU A 158 2.25 -9.85 -12.01
C LEU A 158 1.79 -11.31 -11.86
N ALA A 159 2.70 -12.24 -11.56
CA ALA A 159 2.34 -13.63 -11.29
C ALA A 159 1.46 -13.76 -10.04
N MET A 160 1.74 -12.98 -8.99
CA MET A 160 0.89 -12.91 -7.80
C MET A 160 -0.49 -12.31 -8.12
N CYS A 161 -0.55 -11.19 -8.85
CA CYS A 161 -1.81 -10.58 -9.30
C CYS A 161 -2.67 -11.58 -10.09
N ALA A 162 -2.06 -12.31 -11.02
CA ALA A 162 -2.76 -13.28 -11.85
C ALA A 162 -3.36 -14.42 -11.00
N LYS A 163 -2.61 -14.88 -9.98
CA LYS A 163 -3.05 -15.90 -9.03
C LYS A 163 -4.22 -15.44 -8.16
N GLU A 164 -4.25 -14.16 -7.76
CA GLU A 164 -5.36 -13.59 -6.98
C GLU A 164 -6.58 -13.19 -7.84
N GLY A 165 -6.55 -13.48 -9.14
CA GLY A 165 -7.68 -13.24 -10.03
C GLY A 165 -7.87 -11.77 -10.42
N VAL A 166 -6.80 -10.97 -10.38
CA VAL A 166 -6.79 -9.59 -10.88
C VAL A 166 -6.98 -9.61 -12.40
N ASP A 167 -7.95 -8.86 -12.92
CA ASP A 167 -8.30 -8.86 -14.34
C ASP A 167 -7.35 -7.99 -15.16
N LEU A 168 -6.90 -6.86 -14.60
CA LEU A 168 -6.05 -5.89 -15.27
C LEU A 168 -5.04 -5.26 -14.29
N VAL A 169 -3.78 -5.16 -14.69
CA VAL A 169 -2.75 -4.38 -14.00
C VAL A 169 -2.38 -3.16 -14.85
N PHE A 170 -2.43 -1.99 -14.24
CA PHE A 170 -1.82 -0.78 -14.77
C PHE A 170 -0.37 -0.65 -14.28
N LEU A 171 0.58 -0.76 -15.20
CA LEU A 171 2.03 -0.75 -14.96
C LEU A 171 2.69 0.38 -15.77
N PRO A 172 2.45 1.65 -15.41
CA PRO A 172 3.01 2.79 -16.14
C PRO A 172 4.47 3.05 -15.77
N GLU A 173 5.19 3.62 -16.74
CA GLU A 173 6.47 4.28 -16.49
C GLU A 173 6.27 5.66 -15.84
N VAL A 174 7.31 6.21 -15.22
CA VAL A 174 7.26 7.54 -14.59
C VAL A 174 6.87 8.63 -15.60
N ALA A 175 7.43 8.58 -16.82
CA ALA A 175 7.15 9.55 -17.88
C ALA A 175 5.70 9.51 -18.38
N GLU A 176 5.03 8.35 -18.25
CA GLU A 176 3.62 8.21 -18.58
C GLU A 176 2.74 8.88 -17.52
N MET A 177 3.12 8.77 -16.25
CA MET A 177 2.39 9.42 -15.16
C MET A 177 2.69 10.92 -15.10
N TYR A 178 3.92 11.35 -15.32
CA TYR A 178 4.36 12.75 -15.18
C TYR A 178 4.92 13.26 -16.52
N HIS A 179 4.03 13.81 -17.36
CA HIS A 179 4.39 14.34 -18.68
C HIS A 179 5.30 15.57 -18.58
N GLY A 180 6.39 15.61 -19.34
CA GLY A 180 7.03 16.86 -19.75
C GLY A 180 8.26 17.37 -18.98
N SER A 181 8.82 16.66 -18.00
CA SER A 181 10.10 17.07 -17.39
C SER A 181 10.92 15.90 -16.87
N THR A 182 12.17 16.16 -16.51
CA THR A 182 13.22 15.23 -16.05
C THR A 182 12.93 14.56 -14.69
N GLY A 183 11.65 14.32 -14.38
CA GLY A 183 11.19 13.86 -13.07
C GLY A 183 11.05 14.98 -12.04
N THR A 184 11.39 16.23 -12.36
CA THR A 184 11.32 17.37 -11.41
C THR A 184 9.90 17.71 -10.96
N ASP A 185 8.90 17.44 -11.81
CA ASP A 185 7.48 17.69 -11.53
C ASP A 185 6.92 16.67 -10.53
N ALA A 186 7.54 15.49 -10.44
CA ALA A 186 7.24 14.57 -9.37
C ALA A 186 7.58 15.19 -8.00
N PHE A 187 8.57 16.09 -7.91
CA PHE A 187 9.01 16.62 -6.61
C PHE A 187 8.28 17.90 -6.17
N GLY A 188 7.05 18.14 -6.62
CA GLY A 188 6.25 19.26 -6.09
C GLY A 188 6.60 20.64 -6.66
N LYS A 189 7.54 20.73 -7.61
CA LYS A 189 8.11 22.02 -8.04
C LYS A 189 7.30 22.71 -9.13
N VAL A 190 6.80 21.95 -10.10
CA VAL A 190 6.02 22.44 -11.25
C VAL A 190 4.93 21.40 -11.55
N GLY A 191 3.72 21.85 -11.87
CA GLY A 191 2.60 21.00 -12.25
C GLY A 191 1.38 21.12 -11.34
N THR A 192 0.45 20.19 -11.49
CA THR A 192 -0.77 20.11 -10.68
C THR A 192 -0.58 19.17 -9.50
N PHE A 193 -0.94 19.63 -8.30
CA PHE A 193 -0.86 18.87 -7.06
C PHE A 193 -2.20 18.90 -6.32
N VAL A 194 -2.43 17.87 -5.50
CA VAL A 194 -3.59 17.78 -4.61
C VAL A 194 -3.08 17.70 -3.18
N GLU A 195 -3.56 18.60 -2.31
CA GLU A 195 -3.16 18.68 -0.91
C GLU A 195 -4.40 18.65 0.00
N VAL A 196 -4.39 17.77 1.01
CA VAL A 196 -5.43 17.73 2.05
C VAL A 196 -4.90 18.39 3.32
N ARG A 197 -5.22 19.67 3.51
CA ARG A 197 -4.69 20.47 4.63
C ARG A 197 -5.32 20.10 5.97
N GLY A 198 -4.61 20.39 7.06
CA GLY A 198 -5.00 20.11 8.43
C GLY A 198 -4.74 18.66 8.87
N LYS A 199 -4.74 17.70 7.94
CA LYS A 199 -4.46 16.28 8.19
C LYS A 199 -3.10 15.84 7.67
N SER A 200 -2.65 16.41 6.55
CA SER A 200 -1.37 16.03 5.91
C SER A 200 -0.14 16.52 6.66
N GLN A 201 -0.28 17.47 7.59
CA GLN A 201 0.83 18.04 8.37
C GLN A 201 1.01 17.37 9.75
N LEU A 202 0.08 16.49 10.14
CA LEU A 202 0.11 15.79 11.43
C LEU A 202 0.87 14.46 11.31
N LEU A 203 1.28 13.89 12.45
CA LEU A 203 1.80 12.51 12.55
C LEU A 203 2.89 12.17 11.52
N GLU A 204 2.64 11.25 10.58
CA GLU A 204 3.59 10.91 9.52
C GLU A 204 4.01 12.12 8.70
N GLY A 205 3.09 13.07 8.51
CA GLY A 205 3.29 14.29 7.75
C GLY A 205 4.21 15.30 8.43
N SER A 206 4.28 15.33 9.77
CA SER A 206 5.23 16.21 10.46
C SER A 206 6.67 15.69 10.30
N VAL A 207 6.83 14.38 10.18
CA VAL A 207 8.13 13.72 9.93
C VAL A 207 8.48 13.70 8.44
N ARG A 208 7.49 13.64 7.56
CA ARG A 208 7.63 13.55 6.10
C ARG A 208 6.75 14.60 5.40
N PRO A 209 7.10 15.89 5.44
CA PRO A 209 6.23 17.00 5.00
C PRO A 209 5.72 16.93 3.56
N HIS A 210 6.49 16.32 2.65
CA HIS A 210 6.16 16.15 1.24
C HIS A 210 5.32 14.89 0.95
N PHE A 211 5.25 13.95 1.89
CA PHE A 211 4.76 12.59 1.62
C PHE A 211 3.30 12.58 1.15
N PHE A 212 2.39 13.22 1.90
CA PHE A 212 0.97 13.17 1.58
C PHE A 212 0.56 14.04 0.40
N LEU A 213 1.31 15.10 0.08
CA LEU A 213 1.16 15.83 -1.17
C LEU A 213 1.38 14.87 -2.36
N GLY A 214 2.47 14.08 -2.29
CA GLY A 214 2.78 13.09 -3.30
C GLY A 214 1.71 11.99 -3.42
N VAL A 215 1.28 11.45 -2.27
CA VAL A 215 0.25 10.40 -2.20
C VAL A 215 -1.10 10.89 -2.74
N ALA A 216 -1.62 12.02 -2.25
CA ALA A 216 -2.91 12.55 -2.70
C ALA A 216 -2.89 12.88 -4.20
N THR A 217 -1.78 13.42 -4.71
CA THR A 217 -1.60 13.71 -6.14
C THR A 217 -1.62 12.44 -7.00
N VAL A 218 -0.81 11.44 -6.67
CA VAL A 218 -0.75 10.21 -7.49
C VAL A 218 -2.05 9.42 -7.43
N VAL A 219 -2.69 9.34 -6.25
CA VAL A 219 -3.95 8.62 -6.08
C VAL A 219 -5.08 9.34 -6.83
N SER A 220 -5.11 10.68 -6.82
CA SER A 220 -6.06 11.45 -7.64
C SER A 220 -5.89 11.17 -9.13
N LYS A 221 -4.66 11.07 -9.62
CA LYS A 221 -4.38 10.71 -11.02
C LYS A 221 -4.87 9.30 -11.34
N LEU A 222 -4.56 8.33 -10.47
CA LEU A 222 -5.01 6.95 -10.63
C LEU A 222 -6.54 6.83 -10.62
N PHE A 223 -7.24 7.55 -9.74
CA PHE A 223 -8.71 7.58 -9.74
C PHE A 223 -9.29 8.18 -11.02
N ASN A 224 -8.67 9.23 -11.57
CA ASN A 224 -9.08 9.80 -12.86
C ASN A 224 -8.83 8.87 -14.05
N ILE A 225 -7.73 8.11 -14.01
CA ILE A 225 -7.35 7.15 -15.06
C ILE A 225 -8.28 5.93 -15.02
N VAL A 226 -8.39 5.29 -13.85
CA VAL A 226 -9.09 4.01 -13.65
C VAL A 226 -10.60 4.20 -13.51
N GLN A 227 -11.04 5.27 -12.85
CA GLN A 227 -12.44 5.54 -12.46
C GLN A 227 -13.14 4.35 -11.80
N PRO A 228 -12.60 3.83 -10.67
CA PRO A 228 -13.19 2.71 -9.97
C PRO A 228 -14.47 3.13 -9.23
N THR A 229 -15.32 2.16 -8.90
CA THR A 229 -16.46 2.37 -7.99
C THR A 229 -16.04 2.20 -6.52
N THR A 230 -15.03 1.37 -6.26
CA THR A 230 -14.44 1.20 -4.92
C THR A 230 -12.94 1.03 -5.05
N ALA A 231 -12.17 1.74 -4.22
CA ALA A 231 -10.73 1.55 -4.09
C ALA A 231 -10.39 0.97 -2.71
N PHE A 232 -9.48 -0.01 -2.68
CA PHE A 232 -9.12 -0.80 -1.51
C PHE A 232 -7.75 -0.38 -0.98
N PHE A 233 -7.69 0.00 0.28
CA PHE A 233 -6.46 0.42 0.96
C PHE A 233 -6.26 -0.36 2.26
N GLY A 234 -5.00 -0.56 2.65
CA GLY A 234 -4.66 -1.26 3.89
C GLY A 234 -4.67 -0.31 5.10
N GLN A 235 -5.30 -0.74 6.19
CA GLN A 235 -5.34 -0.01 7.46
C GLN A 235 -3.95 0.30 8.02
N LYS A 236 -2.92 -0.49 7.66
CA LYS A 236 -1.53 -0.26 8.10
C LYS A 236 -1.10 1.20 7.90
N ASP A 237 -1.48 1.80 6.78
CA ASP A 237 -1.22 3.21 6.47
C ASP A 237 -2.49 4.03 6.82
N VAL A 238 -2.88 4.03 8.09
CA VAL A 238 -4.19 4.54 8.55
C VAL A 238 -4.40 6.02 8.24
N GLN A 239 -3.37 6.85 8.44
CA GLN A 239 -3.42 8.28 8.12
C GLN A 239 -3.62 8.50 6.61
N GLN A 240 -2.97 7.70 5.75
CA GLN A 240 -3.21 7.75 4.31
C GLN A 240 -4.68 7.47 4.01
N CYS A 241 -5.28 6.46 4.63
CA CYS A 241 -6.69 6.13 4.40
C CYS A 241 -7.63 7.27 4.82
N VAL A 242 -7.39 7.91 5.96
CA VAL A 242 -8.18 9.06 6.44
C VAL A 242 -8.03 10.26 5.49
N ILE A 243 -6.81 10.55 5.04
CA ILE A 243 -6.53 11.63 4.08
C ILE A 243 -7.24 11.37 2.74
N LEU A 244 -7.16 10.14 2.22
CA LEU A 244 -7.79 9.79 0.94
C LEU A 244 -9.31 9.79 1.01
N ARG A 245 -9.91 9.44 2.15
CA ARG A 245 -11.36 9.60 2.37
C ARG A 245 -11.78 11.06 2.34
N GLN A 246 -11.05 11.93 3.04
CA GLN A 246 -11.31 13.37 2.99
C GLN A 246 -11.18 13.90 1.56
N MET A 247 -10.13 13.51 0.83
CA MET A 247 -9.91 13.91 -0.56
C MET A 247 -11.06 13.49 -1.47
N VAL A 248 -11.52 12.23 -1.36
CA VAL A 248 -12.65 11.70 -2.15
C VAL A 248 -13.93 12.47 -1.85
N HIS A 249 -14.20 12.74 -0.57
CA HIS A 249 -15.36 13.51 -0.14
C HIS A 249 -15.32 14.96 -0.67
N ASP A 250 -14.23 15.68 -0.43
CA ASP A 250 -14.13 17.12 -0.73
C ASP A 250 -14.09 17.42 -2.23
N LEU A 251 -13.56 16.48 -3.01
CA LEU A 251 -13.48 16.61 -4.47
C LEU A 251 -14.68 15.94 -5.18
N PHE A 252 -15.71 15.53 -4.45
CA PHE A 252 -16.93 14.89 -4.97
C PHE A 252 -16.61 13.71 -5.91
N MET A 253 -15.60 12.91 -5.57
CA MET A 253 -15.19 11.79 -6.40
C MET A 253 -16.21 10.66 -6.27
N PRO A 254 -16.75 10.11 -7.38
CA PRO A 254 -17.83 9.13 -7.35
C PRO A 254 -17.31 7.71 -7.09
N LEU A 255 -16.60 7.51 -5.96
CA LEU A 255 -16.04 6.22 -5.55
C LEU A 255 -16.01 6.06 -4.03
N ASN A 256 -15.99 4.82 -3.57
CA ASN A 256 -15.86 4.48 -2.16
C ASN A 256 -14.42 4.09 -1.78
N ILE A 257 -13.98 4.44 -0.58
CA ILE A 257 -12.71 3.96 -0.01
C ILE A 257 -13.01 2.82 0.97
N ARG A 258 -12.67 1.59 0.57
CA ARG A 258 -12.75 0.39 1.42
C ARG A 258 -11.41 0.19 2.12
N VAL A 259 -11.43 0.19 3.45
CA VAL A 259 -10.22 -0.04 4.24
C VAL A 259 -10.23 -1.47 4.78
N CYS A 260 -9.14 -2.18 4.52
CA CYS A 260 -8.97 -3.58 4.90
C CYS A 260 -8.01 -3.70 6.09
N PRO A 261 -8.23 -4.64 7.02
CA PRO A 261 -7.36 -4.82 8.19
C PRO A 261 -5.89 -5.05 7.84
N THR A 262 -5.00 -4.61 8.73
CA THR A 262 -3.55 -4.87 8.61
C THR A 262 -3.26 -6.37 8.66
N VAL A 263 -2.62 -6.90 7.62
CA VAL A 263 -2.09 -8.26 7.63
C VAL A 263 -0.74 -8.29 8.36
N ARG A 264 -0.58 -9.27 9.23
CA ARG A 264 0.59 -9.41 10.10
C ARG A 264 1.30 -10.74 9.85
N GLU A 265 2.60 -10.76 10.08
CA GLU A 265 3.39 -11.98 10.21
C GLU A 265 2.98 -12.72 11.50
N LYS A 266 3.43 -13.97 11.66
CA LYS A 266 2.99 -14.85 12.77
C LYS A 266 3.30 -14.27 14.16
N ASP A 267 4.35 -13.48 14.26
CA ASP A 267 4.79 -12.81 15.48
C ASP A 267 4.17 -11.41 15.68
N GLY A 268 3.26 -11.00 14.78
CA GLY A 268 2.50 -9.77 14.88
C GLY A 268 3.10 -8.57 14.13
N LEU A 269 4.30 -8.71 13.54
CA LEU A 269 4.86 -7.63 12.72
C LEU A 269 3.94 -7.32 11.54
N ALA A 270 3.54 -6.05 11.38
CA ALA A 270 2.78 -5.62 10.21
C ALA A 270 3.59 -5.89 8.92
N MET A 271 2.97 -6.54 7.93
CA MET A 271 3.66 -6.84 6.68
C MET A 271 3.95 -5.56 5.89
N SER A 272 5.18 -5.44 5.41
CA SER A 272 5.66 -4.30 4.65
C SER A 272 6.75 -4.74 3.69
N SER A 273 6.79 -4.18 2.48
CA SER A 273 7.91 -4.34 1.54
C SER A 273 9.25 -3.95 2.19
N ARG A 274 9.24 -2.96 3.09
CA ARG A 274 10.41 -2.47 3.81
C ARG A 274 10.95 -3.43 4.89
N ASN A 275 10.22 -4.50 5.24
CA ASN A 275 10.73 -5.49 6.20
C ASN A 275 11.98 -6.21 5.67
N VAL A 276 12.19 -6.24 4.35
CA VAL A 276 13.39 -6.81 3.70
C VAL A 276 14.69 -6.10 4.09
N TYR A 277 14.60 -4.85 4.60
CA TYR A 277 15.78 -4.08 5.01
C TYR A 277 16.28 -4.42 6.42
N LEU A 278 15.50 -5.18 7.20
CA LEU A 278 15.86 -5.57 8.55
C LEU A 278 16.90 -6.70 8.52
N SER A 279 17.96 -6.58 9.31
CA SER A 279 18.82 -7.72 9.63
C SER A 279 18.03 -8.81 10.39
N PRO A 280 18.53 -10.05 10.49
CA PRO A 280 17.87 -11.08 11.31
C PRO A 280 17.62 -10.63 12.77
N GLU A 281 18.57 -9.92 13.37
CA GLU A 281 18.48 -9.39 14.73
C GLU A 281 17.46 -8.26 14.82
N GLU A 282 17.50 -7.30 13.88
CA GLU A 282 16.53 -6.21 13.81
C GLU A 282 15.10 -6.74 13.57
N ARG A 283 14.96 -7.77 12.72
CA ARG A 283 13.68 -8.42 12.43
C ARG A 283 13.10 -9.08 13.68
N ALA A 284 13.91 -9.73 14.50
CA ALA A 284 13.43 -10.34 15.76
C ALA A 284 12.86 -9.29 16.74
N ILE A 285 13.39 -8.07 16.72
CA ILE A 285 12.95 -6.95 17.58
C ILE A 285 11.71 -6.25 17.03
N ALA A 286 11.59 -6.14 15.70
CA ALA A 286 10.56 -5.36 15.00
C ALA A 286 9.10 -5.50 15.49
N PRO A 287 8.60 -6.66 15.96
CA PRO A 287 7.25 -6.78 16.52
C PRO A 287 7.02 -5.99 17.83
N ILE A 288 8.04 -5.38 18.45
CA ILE A 288 7.96 -4.72 19.76
C ILE A 288 6.89 -3.61 19.83
N MET A 289 6.71 -2.83 18.76
CA MET A 289 5.68 -1.79 18.74
C MET A 289 4.28 -2.39 18.80
N TYR A 290 4.03 -3.46 18.05
CA TYR A 290 2.75 -4.17 18.11
C TYR A 290 2.52 -4.82 19.47
N ARG A 291 3.57 -5.39 20.10
CA ARG A 291 3.50 -5.89 21.49
C ARG A 291 3.06 -4.79 22.46
N GLY A 292 3.66 -3.60 22.36
CA GLY A 292 3.28 -2.44 23.18
C GLY A 292 1.83 -2.00 22.94
N MET A 293 1.41 -1.91 21.67
CA MET A 293 0.03 -1.57 21.31
C MET A 293 -0.98 -2.61 21.82
N GLN A 294 -0.65 -3.90 21.74
CA GLN A 294 -1.50 -4.97 22.29
C GLN A 294 -1.58 -4.94 23.82
N ALA A 295 -0.50 -4.58 24.52
CA ALA A 295 -0.54 -4.38 25.96
C ALA A 295 -1.46 -3.20 26.33
N ALA A 296 -1.34 -2.07 25.61
CA ALA A 296 -2.22 -0.93 25.79
C ALA A 296 -3.69 -1.29 25.52
N LEU A 297 -3.98 -2.02 24.44
CA LEU A 297 -5.34 -2.44 24.10
C LEU A 297 -5.92 -3.46 25.08
N ASN A 298 -5.28 -4.61 25.22
CA ASN A 298 -5.89 -5.75 25.89
C ASN A 298 -5.85 -5.60 27.42
N GLU A 299 -4.70 -5.21 27.98
CA GLU A 299 -4.52 -5.18 29.44
C GLU A 299 -4.98 -3.87 30.07
N HIS A 300 -4.91 -2.75 29.36
CA HIS A 300 -5.27 -1.44 29.91
C HIS A 300 -6.62 -0.94 29.40
N TYR A 301 -6.81 -0.85 28.08
CA TYR A 301 -8.03 -0.29 27.51
C TYR A 301 -9.27 -1.18 27.71
N LEU A 302 -9.18 -2.46 27.32
CA LEU A 302 -10.30 -3.40 27.40
C LEU A 302 -10.53 -3.95 28.81
N LYS A 303 -9.46 -4.42 29.47
CA LYS A 303 -9.56 -5.11 30.76
C LYS A 303 -9.70 -4.17 31.96
N ARG A 304 -8.98 -3.04 31.97
CA ARG A 304 -9.00 -2.07 33.08
C ARG A 304 -9.90 -0.86 32.82
N GLY A 305 -10.43 -0.72 31.60
CA GLY A 305 -11.24 0.44 31.22
C GLY A 305 -10.43 1.75 31.16
N GLU A 306 -9.11 1.68 30.94
CA GLU A 306 -8.29 2.88 30.80
C GLU A 306 -8.73 3.68 29.56
N ARG A 307 -8.86 5.00 29.72
CA ARG A 307 -9.26 5.94 28.66
C ARG A 307 -8.31 7.13 28.52
N SER A 308 -7.38 7.30 29.45
CA SER A 308 -6.33 8.32 29.36
C SER A 308 -5.38 7.97 28.21
N ALA A 309 -5.34 8.84 27.20
CA ALA A 309 -4.42 8.71 26.09
C ALA A 309 -2.97 8.79 26.56
N ALA A 310 -2.68 9.59 27.60
CA ALA A 310 -1.34 9.66 28.19
C ALA A 310 -0.92 8.32 28.79
N ALA A 311 -1.80 7.67 29.57
CA ALA A 311 -1.51 6.39 30.21
C ALA A 311 -1.28 5.27 29.19
N LEU A 312 -2.13 5.19 28.15
CA LEU A 312 -1.99 4.16 27.11
C LEU A 312 -0.72 4.34 26.27
N ARG A 313 -0.37 5.58 25.91
CA ARG A 313 0.91 5.85 25.23
C ARG A 313 2.10 5.44 26.08
N GLU A 314 2.02 5.64 27.39
CA GLU A 314 3.09 5.28 28.31
C GLU A 314 3.30 3.77 28.40
N VAL A 315 2.23 2.97 28.37
CA VAL A 315 2.33 1.50 28.27
C VAL A 315 3.13 1.10 27.03
N VAL A 316 2.83 1.70 25.88
CA VAL A 316 3.56 1.41 24.63
C VAL A 316 5.03 1.80 24.76
N ARG A 317 5.34 2.98 25.34
CA ARG A 317 6.72 3.44 25.57
C ARG A 317 7.50 2.48 26.47
N GLN A 318 6.91 2.03 27.56
CA GLN A 318 7.55 1.12 28.51
C GLN A 318 7.90 -0.22 27.87
N VAL A 319 7.02 -0.77 27.04
CA VAL A 319 7.31 -2.00 26.29
C VAL A 319 8.44 -1.77 25.29
N ILE A 320 8.44 -0.66 24.53
CA ILE A 320 9.52 -0.39 23.57
C ILE A 320 10.86 -0.13 24.29
N ALA A 321 10.84 0.48 25.47
CA ALA A 321 12.05 0.77 26.26
C ALA A 321 12.82 -0.48 26.71
N THR A 322 12.23 -1.68 26.64
CA THR A 322 12.96 -2.94 26.87
C THR A 322 13.95 -3.27 25.77
N GLU A 323 13.89 -2.57 24.63
CA GLU A 323 14.77 -2.73 23.48
C GLU A 323 15.48 -1.39 23.18
N PRO A 324 16.62 -1.10 23.84
CA PRO A 324 17.29 0.20 23.72
C PRO A 324 17.77 0.55 22.30
N SER A 325 17.86 -0.44 21.42
CA SER A 325 18.21 -0.26 20.00
C SER A 325 17.07 0.34 19.16
N VAL A 326 15.86 0.45 19.72
CA VAL A 326 14.68 0.97 19.04
C VAL A 326 14.47 2.44 19.39
N THR A 327 14.39 3.28 18.36
CA THR A 327 14.09 4.71 18.54
C THR A 327 12.64 4.99 18.23
N ILE A 328 11.89 5.51 19.21
CA ILE A 328 10.52 5.99 18.99
C ILE A 328 10.58 7.33 18.26
N GLN A 329 9.85 7.47 17.16
CA GLN A 329 9.65 8.76 16.50
C GLN A 329 8.39 9.45 16.99
N TYR A 330 7.29 8.71 17.10
CA TYR A 330 6.10 9.15 17.82
C TYR A 330 5.24 7.95 18.21
N ILE A 331 4.40 8.17 19.23
CA ILE A 331 3.25 7.34 19.58
C ILE A 331 2.10 8.32 19.81
N SER A 332 1.02 8.15 19.07
CA SER A 332 -0.12 9.04 19.01
C SER A 332 -1.39 8.30 19.38
N ILE A 333 -2.29 8.97 20.08
CA ILE A 333 -3.68 8.55 20.21
C ILE A 333 -4.53 9.72 19.74
N ALA A 334 -5.18 9.55 18.60
CA ALA A 334 -5.86 10.63 17.90
C ALA A 334 -7.28 10.23 17.51
N ASP A 335 -8.15 11.23 17.37
CA ASP A 335 -9.48 11.07 16.80
C ASP A 335 -9.38 10.49 15.38
N GLY A 336 -10.22 9.49 15.08
CA GLY A 336 -10.08 8.70 13.87
C GLY A 336 -10.42 9.44 12.57
N ASN A 337 -11.14 10.56 12.66
CA ASN A 337 -11.54 11.35 11.52
C ASN A 337 -10.66 12.59 11.32
N SER A 338 -10.42 13.35 12.38
CA SER A 338 -9.66 14.60 12.35
C SER A 338 -8.15 14.40 12.48
N LEU A 339 -7.72 13.26 13.04
CA LEU A 339 -6.33 12.96 13.41
C LEU A 339 -5.73 13.92 14.46
N GLN A 340 -6.58 14.69 15.16
CA GLN A 340 -6.15 15.51 16.29
C GLN A 340 -5.91 14.62 17.51
N GLU A 341 -4.86 14.91 18.27
CA GLU A 341 -4.60 14.24 19.55
C GLU A 341 -5.79 14.40 20.50
N VAL A 342 -6.11 13.35 21.23
CA VAL A 342 -7.14 13.37 22.28
C VAL A 342 -6.50 13.10 23.63
N ASP A 343 -7.00 13.75 24.68
CA ASP A 343 -6.55 13.49 26.06
C ASP A 343 -7.23 12.25 26.65
N THR A 344 -8.52 12.07 26.32
CA THR A 344 -9.36 10.96 26.78
C THR A 344 -10.10 10.36 25.59
N ILE A 345 -10.16 9.04 25.53
CA ILE A 345 -10.85 8.30 24.47
C ILE A 345 -12.35 8.23 24.79
N ASP A 346 -13.17 8.69 23.85
CA ASP A 346 -14.62 8.60 23.90
C ASP A 346 -15.08 7.22 23.43
N ASP A 347 -15.87 6.50 24.23
CA ASP A 347 -16.39 5.17 23.89
C ASP A 347 -17.28 5.18 22.63
N LYS A 348 -17.89 6.32 22.26
CA LYS A 348 -18.75 6.43 21.08
C LYS A 348 -17.96 6.59 19.79
N ASN A 349 -16.95 7.43 19.82
CA ASN A 349 -16.17 7.80 18.65
C ASN A 349 -14.90 6.95 18.51
N GLY A 350 -14.40 6.40 19.62
CA GLY A 350 -13.14 5.70 19.68
C GLY A 350 -11.94 6.59 19.40
N ALA A 351 -10.80 5.96 19.16
CA ALA A 351 -9.57 6.62 18.74
C ALA A 351 -8.68 5.66 17.93
N ILE A 352 -7.61 6.20 17.35
CA ILE A 352 -6.56 5.44 16.68
C ILE A 352 -5.27 5.58 17.49
N LEU A 353 -4.75 4.46 18.00
CA LEU A 353 -3.40 4.39 18.53
C LEU A 353 -2.45 4.05 17.37
N SER A 354 -1.61 5.01 16.98
CA SER A 354 -0.63 4.86 15.90
C SER A 354 0.77 5.22 16.35
N GLY A 355 1.79 4.70 15.66
CA GLY A 355 3.16 4.98 16.01
C GLY A 355 4.14 4.72 14.88
N ALA A 356 5.31 5.33 15.00
CA ALA A 356 6.45 5.07 14.15
C ALA A 356 7.71 4.87 15.00
N ILE A 357 8.47 3.83 14.67
CA ILE A 357 9.76 3.52 15.30
C ILE A 357 10.85 3.33 14.23
N LYS A 358 12.11 3.48 14.63
CA LYS A 358 13.27 3.03 13.87
C LYS A 358 13.90 1.83 14.56
N VAL A 359 14.11 0.77 13.79
CA VAL A 359 14.91 -0.40 14.17
C VAL A 359 16.10 -0.44 13.23
N GLY A 360 17.29 -0.14 13.77
CA GLY A 360 18.45 0.19 12.96
C GLY A 360 18.18 1.38 12.03
N LYS A 361 18.25 1.15 10.72
CA LYS A 361 17.93 2.18 9.70
C LYS A 361 16.50 2.11 9.18
N THR A 362 15.77 1.04 9.51
CA THR A 362 14.44 0.77 8.95
C THR A 362 13.38 1.48 9.79
N ARG A 363 12.58 2.33 9.15
CA ARG A 363 11.44 3.00 9.76
C ARG A 363 10.19 2.13 9.61
N LEU A 364 9.58 1.77 10.72
CA LEU A 364 8.38 0.94 10.79
C LEU A 364 7.22 1.78 11.33
N ILE A 365 6.02 1.55 10.80
CA ILE A 365 4.78 2.17 11.26
C ILE A 365 3.77 1.08 11.59
N ASP A 366 2.90 1.35 12.54
CA ASP A 366 1.79 0.47 12.87
C ASP A 366 0.67 1.25 13.56
N ASN A 367 -0.51 0.63 13.63
CA ASN A 367 -1.66 1.17 14.34
C ASN A 367 -2.61 0.07 14.81
N ILE A 368 -3.42 0.42 15.81
CA ILE A 368 -4.60 -0.31 16.22
C ILE A 368 -5.76 0.67 16.46
N LEU A 369 -6.99 0.17 16.32
CA LEU A 369 -8.20 0.96 16.54
C LEU A 369 -8.71 0.68 17.97
N LEU A 370 -9.08 1.74 18.68
CA LEU A 370 -9.67 1.69 20.02
C LEU A 370 -11.15 2.08 19.87
N ASP A 371 -12.03 1.08 19.73
CA ASP A 371 -13.48 1.23 19.43
C ASP A 371 -13.87 2.08 18.20
N PHE A 372 -12.88 2.57 17.45
CA PHE A 372 -13.09 3.28 16.19
C PHE A 372 -13.41 2.31 15.05
N LYS A 373 -14.39 2.69 14.20
CA LYS A 373 -14.75 1.94 13.00
C LYS A 373 -14.33 2.73 11.77
N MET A 374 -13.40 2.16 11.01
CA MET A 374 -13.01 2.69 9.71
C MET A 374 -14.05 2.38 8.64
#